data_AF-A0A8T4CHI4-F1
#
_entry.id   AF-A0A8T4CHI4-F1
#
_cell.length_a   1.000
_cell.length_b   1.000
_cell.length_c   1.000
_cell.angle_alpha   90.00
_cell.angle_beta   90.00
_cell.angle_gamma   90.00
#
_symmetry.space_group_name_H-M   'P 1'
#
loop_
_entity.id
_entity.type
_entity.pdbx_description
1 polymer ?
#
loop_
_entity_poly.entity_id
_entity_poly.type
_entity_poly.pdbx_seq_one_letter_code
_entity_poly.pdbx_strand_id
1 'polypeptide(L)'
;MKILPVIVYLRRREVIPYLGVWHIVGVQKWDSYAKARYVVQLIESGLSIKQVKAQFGDKRDSVTPSYVGYRLLEQVENEFDFDTRQAKRDFSLLLLAIGQGKIKRFLGLPRKLSEVNPDEPVATERLENLRSLVSWVFGDGKKAPVIHESRDITNYLSHIVESQTAVFYLESTRDLMGAFDQSAGEENMLLKYLVDANSKLEKALSVVHRHRVPDVLLEIEKCEQTVKTLLKIVRSTDD
;
A
#
# COMPACT_ATOMS: atom_id res chain seq x y z
N MET A 1 53.30 -6.29 -16.56
CA MET A 1 52.15 -6.56 -15.66
C MET A 1 51.23 -5.36 -15.67
N LYS A 2 49.92 -5.55 -15.91
CA LYS A 2 48.93 -4.49 -15.69
C LYS A 2 48.56 -4.51 -14.20
N ILE A 3 48.77 -3.40 -13.52
CA ILE A 3 48.41 -3.21 -12.10
C ILE A 3 47.05 -2.52 -12.08
N LEU A 4 46.07 -3.12 -11.41
CA LEU A 4 44.77 -2.47 -11.19
C LEU A 4 44.79 -1.77 -9.83
N PRO A 5 44.44 -0.48 -9.75
CA PRO A 5 44.24 0.17 -8.47
C PRO A 5 43.00 -0.44 -7.79
N VAL A 6 43.16 -0.87 -6.55
CA VAL A 6 42.07 -1.43 -5.73
C VAL A 6 41.99 -0.69 -4.41
N ILE A 7 40.76 -0.52 -3.91
CA ILE A 7 40.52 -0.02 -2.55
C ILE A 7 40.27 -1.24 -1.67
N VAL A 8 41.12 -1.44 -0.67
CA VAL A 8 41.01 -2.55 0.27
C VAL A 8 40.33 -2.05 1.54
N TYR A 9 39.22 -2.68 1.88
CA TYR A 9 38.54 -2.47 3.16
C TYR A 9 38.81 -3.68 4.06
N LEU A 10 39.23 -3.43 5.29
CA LEU A 10 39.66 -4.50 6.20
C LEU A 10 38.47 -5.20 6.86
N ARG A 11 37.33 -4.51 6.98
CA ARG A 11 36.13 -5.06 7.62
C ARG A 11 34.91 -4.89 6.74
N ARG A 12 34.05 -5.91 6.73
CA ARG A 12 32.77 -5.90 5.99
C ARG A 12 31.94 -4.64 6.29
N ARG A 13 31.89 -4.22 7.55
CA ARG A 13 31.17 -3.02 8.01
C ARG A 13 31.62 -1.71 7.35
N GLU A 14 32.86 -1.64 6.87
CA GLU A 14 33.43 -0.46 6.22
C GLU A 14 32.99 -0.36 4.75
N VAL A 15 32.66 -1.50 4.14
CA VAL A 15 32.19 -1.62 2.74
C VAL A 15 30.68 -1.43 2.62
N ILE A 16 29.93 -1.91 3.62
CA ILE A 16 28.46 -1.95 3.65
C ILE A 16 27.83 -0.58 3.33
N PRO A 17 28.24 0.55 3.96
CA PRO A 17 27.76 1.90 3.62
C PRO A 17 27.97 2.27 2.15
N TYR A 18 29.15 1.95 1.61
CA TYR A 18 29.51 2.28 0.24
C TYR A 18 28.63 1.51 -0.75
N LEU A 19 28.51 0.19 -0.61
CA LEU A 19 27.67 -0.64 -1.49
C LEU A 19 26.19 -0.23 -1.44
N GLY A 20 25.68 0.11 -0.25
CA GLY A 20 24.29 0.52 -0.10
C GLY A 20 23.92 1.76 -0.92
N VAL A 21 24.81 2.77 -0.98
CA VAL A 21 24.58 3.97 -1.79
C VAL A 21 24.43 3.63 -3.28
N TRP A 22 25.30 2.76 -3.81
CA TRP A 22 25.24 2.34 -5.21
C TRP A 22 23.99 1.55 -5.56
N HIS A 23 23.46 0.74 -4.64
CA HIS A 23 22.27 -0.06 -4.90
C HIS A 23 20.95 0.62 -4.53
N ILE A 24 20.99 1.71 -3.75
CA ILE A 24 19.81 2.53 -3.46
C ILE A 24 19.65 3.62 -4.51
N VAL A 25 20.75 4.29 -4.88
CA VAL A 25 20.75 5.47 -5.75
C VAL A 25 21.25 5.17 -7.17
N GLY A 26 22.08 4.13 -7.35
CA GLY A 26 22.72 3.84 -8.63
C GLY A 26 21.89 3.02 -9.62
N VAL A 27 22.57 2.52 -10.65
CA VAL A 27 21.97 1.92 -11.86
C VAL A 27 21.44 0.49 -11.59
N GLN A 28 22.10 -0.28 -10.71
CA GLN A 28 21.63 -1.59 -10.27
C GLN A 28 20.88 -1.48 -8.94
N LYS A 29 19.64 -1.02 -9.02
CA LYS A 29 18.79 -0.83 -7.85
C LYS A 29 18.44 -2.17 -7.22
N TRP A 30 18.65 -2.27 -5.91
CA TRP A 30 18.08 -3.36 -5.13
C TRP A 30 16.55 -3.35 -5.22
N ASP A 31 15.96 -4.54 -5.13
CA ASP A 31 14.52 -4.68 -4.91
C ASP A 31 14.11 -4.06 -3.56
N SER A 32 12.80 -3.91 -3.35
CA SER A 32 12.27 -3.25 -2.16
C SER A 32 12.60 -4.00 -0.86
N TYR A 33 12.65 -5.34 -0.89
CA TYR A 33 12.96 -6.16 0.28
C TYR A 33 14.44 -6.04 0.69
N ALA A 34 15.37 -6.16 -0.26
CA ALA A 34 16.80 -6.03 -0.03
C ALA A 34 17.17 -4.63 0.49
N LYS A 35 16.50 -3.58 -0.02
CA LYS A 35 16.63 -2.21 0.54
C LYS A 35 16.16 -2.14 1.98
N ALA A 36 14.99 -2.72 2.28
CA ALA A 36 14.44 -2.72 3.63
C ALA A 36 15.34 -3.48 4.62
N ARG A 37 15.85 -4.66 4.22
CA ARG A 37 16.83 -5.42 4.99
C ARG A 37 18.09 -4.62 5.30
N TYR A 38 18.61 -3.89 4.31
CA TYR A 38 19.78 -3.06 4.50
C TYR A 38 19.52 -1.86 5.44
N VAL A 39 18.34 -1.23 5.33
CA VAL A 39 17.90 -0.18 6.25
C VAL A 39 17.89 -0.69 7.69
N VAL A 40 17.32 -1.87 7.93
CA VAL A 40 17.27 -2.52 9.25
C VAL A 40 18.67 -2.78 9.78
N GLN A 41 19.55 -3.35 8.95
CA GLN A 41 20.95 -3.61 9.33
C GLN A 41 21.70 -2.34 9.74
N LEU A 42 21.46 -1.21 9.06
CA LEU A 42 22.05 0.08 9.46
C LEU A 42 21.51 0.55 10.81
N ILE A 43 20.20 0.43 11.03
CA ILE A 43 19.57 0.82 12.30
C ILE A 43 20.09 -0.03 13.45
N GLU A 44 20.17 -1.34 13.27
CA GLU A 44 20.72 -2.29 14.25
C GLU A 44 22.22 -2.07 14.52
N SER A 45 22.96 -1.47 13.57
CA SER A 45 24.35 -1.05 13.79
C SER A 45 24.48 0.21 14.68
N GLY A 46 23.36 0.80 15.13
CA GLY A 46 23.31 1.95 16.01
C GLY A 46 22.98 3.28 15.32
N LEU A 47 22.66 3.28 14.03
CA LEU A 47 22.24 4.49 13.32
C LEU A 47 20.76 4.80 13.60
N SER A 48 20.45 6.06 13.87
CA SER A 48 19.07 6.51 13.93
C SER A 48 18.42 6.54 12.54
N ILE A 49 17.10 6.37 12.46
CA ILE A 49 16.31 6.51 11.22
C ILE A 49 16.60 7.84 10.52
N LYS A 50 16.81 8.93 11.29
CA LYS A 50 17.15 10.25 10.75
C LYS A 50 18.51 10.27 10.06
N GLN A 51 19.52 9.62 10.63
CA GLN A 51 20.85 9.50 10.02
C GLN A 51 20.79 8.64 8.74
N VAL A 52 20.05 7.53 8.77
CA VAL A 52 19.86 6.67 7.60
C VAL A 52 19.17 7.42 6.45
N LYS A 53 18.11 8.20 6.74
CA LYS A 53 17.45 9.08 5.76
C LYS A 53 18.41 10.10 5.16
N ALA A 54 19.24 10.74 6.00
CA ALA A 54 20.22 11.72 5.55
C ALA A 54 21.28 11.09 4.64
N GLN A 55 21.75 9.88 4.97
CA GLN A 55 22.74 9.15 4.19
C GLN A 55 22.23 8.79 2.79
N PHE A 56 20.94 8.49 2.64
CA PHE A 56 20.32 8.19 1.34
C PHE A 56 19.76 9.40 0.61
N GLY A 57 19.75 10.58 1.24
CA GLY A 57 19.07 11.75 0.70
C GLY A 57 17.56 11.53 0.52
N ASP A 58 16.93 10.69 1.37
CA ASP A 58 15.53 10.34 1.25
C ASP A 58 14.62 11.50 1.70
N LYS A 59 13.97 12.13 0.71
CA LYS A 59 13.04 13.24 0.93
C LYS A 59 11.59 12.80 1.12
N ARG A 60 11.24 11.56 0.78
CA ARG A 60 9.85 11.06 0.72
C ARG A 60 9.46 10.15 1.89
N ASP A 61 10.35 10.01 2.86
CA ASP A 61 10.15 9.15 4.03
C ASP A 61 9.87 7.68 3.65
N SER A 62 10.63 7.15 2.71
CA SER A 62 10.59 5.74 2.30
C SER A 62 11.31 4.80 3.28
N VAL A 63 12.26 5.32 4.07
CA VAL A 63 13.00 4.55 5.08
C VAL A 63 12.08 4.01 6.18
N THR A 64 11.12 4.81 6.68
CA THR A 64 10.26 4.38 7.81
C THR A 64 9.32 3.24 7.43
N PRO A 65 8.55 3.31 6.32
CA PRO A 65 7.74 2.19 5.87
C PRO A 65 8.57 0.94 5.53
N SER A 66 9.76 1.12 4.96
CA SER A 66 10.65 -0.01 4.67
C SER A 66 11.08 -0.74 5.94
N TYR A 67 11.46 0.02 6.97
CA TYR A 67 11.86 -0.53 8.26
C TYR A 67 10.71 -1.29 8.94
N VAL A 68 9.53 -0.66 9.06
CA VAL A 68 8.35 -1.28 9.67
C VAL A 68 7.87 -2.49 8.87
N GLY A 69 7.82 -2.38 7.53
CA GLY A 69 7.40 -3.47 6.65
C GLY A 69 8.32 -4.70 6.78
N TYR A 70 9.63 -4.48 6.97
CA TYR A 70 10.56 -5.58 7.16
C TYR A 70 10.35 -6.26 8.52
N ARG A 71 10.16 -5.49 9.60
CA ARG A 71 9.87 -6.03 10.93
C ARG A 71 8.54 -6.76 11.00
N LEU A 72 7.51 -6.28 10.27
CA LEU A 72 6.24 -7.00 10.13
C LEU A 72 6.43 -8.37 9.47
N LEU A 73 7.28 -8.44 8.44
CA LEU A 73 7.54 -9.72 7.77
C LEU A 73 8.38 -10.65 8.66
N GLU A 74 9.36 -10.14 9.42
CA GLU A 74 10.06 -10.94 10.44
C GLU A 74 9.10 -11.47 11.52
N GLN A 75 8.19 -10.62 12.01
CA GLN A 75 7.18 -11.05 12.98
C GLN A 75 6.31 -12.19 12.40
N VAL A 76 5.92 -12.09 11.13
CA VAL A 76 5.16 -13.17 10.47
C VAL A 76 5.95 -14.47 10.39
N GLU A 77 7.25 -14.40 10.07
CA GLU A 77 8.13 -15.57 10.01
C GLU A 77 8.36 -16.22 11.37
N ASN A 78 8.35 -15.43 12.45
CA ASN A 78 8.56 -15.91 13.81
C ASN A 78 7.28 -16.51 14.41
N GLU A 79 6.12 -15.91 14.14
CA GLU A 79 4.84 -16.28 14.74
C GLU A 79 4.08 -17.35 13.93
N PHE A 80 4.33 -17.46 12.62
CA PHE A 80 3.58 -18.34 11.73
C PHE A 80 4.48 -19.19 10.83
N ASP A 81 4.06 -20.45 10.61
CA ASP A 81 4.65 -21.35 9.61
C ASP A 81 4.14 -21.00 8.20
N PHE A 82 4.56 -19.84 7.69
CA PHE A 82 4.15 -19.26 6.40
C PHE A 82 5.29 -19.31 5.37
N ASP A 83 4.96 -19.67 4.13
CA ASP A 83 5.89 -19.50 3.01
C ASP A 83 5.98 -18.03 2.58
N THR A 84 6.93 -17.31 3.16
CA THR A 84 7.13 -15.87 2.90
C THR A 84 7.92 -15.57 1.63
N ARG A 85 8.27 -16.56 0.80
CA ARG A 85 9.04 -16.33 -0.44
C ARG A 85 8.36 -15.34 -1.37
N GLN A 86 7.04 -15.45 -1.53
CA GLN A 86 6.27 -14.52 -2.35
C GLN A 86 6.21 -13.11 -1.72
N ALA A 87 6.06 -13.03 -0.39
CA ALA A 87 6.08 -11.77 0.34
C ALA A 87 7.41 -11.02 0.22
N LYS A 88 8.54 -11.74 0.20
CA LYS A 88 9.88 -11.16 -0.05
C LYS A 88 10.01 -10.65 -1.49
N ARG A 89 9.51 -11.41 -2.47
CA ARG A 89 9.56 -11.04 -3.89
C ARG A 89 8.73 -9.80 -4.20
N ASP A 90 7.49 -9.76 -3.71
CA ASP A 90 6.51 -8.70 -3.99
C ASP A 90 6.37 -7.73 -2.81
N PHE A 91 7.44 -7.52 -2.05
CA PHE A 91 7.45 -6.74 -0.81
C PHE A 91 6.91 -5.31 -0.95
N SER A 92 6.94 -4.74 -2.16
CA SER A 92 6.29 -3.45 -2.45
C SER A 92 4.78 -3.44 -2.20
N LEU A 93 4.10 -4.59 -2.34
CA LEU A 93 2.68 -4.72 -2.02
C LEU A 93 2.42 -4.57 -0.51
N LEU A 94 3.32 -5.09 0.32
CA LEU A 94 3.24 -4.93 1.79
C LEU A 94 3.43 -3.45 2.15
N LEU A 95 4.41 -2.78 1.54
CA LEU A 95 4.63 -1.34 1.73
C LEU A 95 3.41 -0.51 1.31
N LEU A 96 2.75 -0.90 0.21
CA LEU A 96 1.52 -0.26 -0.23
C LEU A 96 0.37 -0.49 0.77
N ALA A 97 0.22 -1.72 1.27
CA ALA A 97 -0.81 -2.08 2.23
C ALA A 97 -0.68 -1.30 3.54
N ILE A 98 0.50 -1.27 4.15
CA ILE A 98 0.75 -0.51 5.40
C ILE A 98 0.71 1.01 5.19
N GLY A 99 0.82 1.47 3.94
CA GLY A 99 0.60 2.87 3.57
C GLY A 99 -0.87 3.29 3.74
N GLN A 100 -1.80 2.35 3.55
CA GLN A 100 -3.24 2.62 3.66
C GLN A 100 -3.65 2.83 5.12
N GLY A 101 -4.30 3.95 5.40
CA GLY A 101 -4.76 4.28 6.74
C GLY A 101 -5.74 3.25 7.32
N LYS A 102 -6.57 2.65 6.46
CA LYS A 102 -7.58 1.65 6.83
C LYS A 102 -6.93 0.33 7.25
N ILE A 103 -5.94 -0.14 6.49
CA ILE A 103 -5.16 -1.36 6.80
C ILE A 103 -4.33 -1.16 8.07
N LYS A 104 -3.73 0.02 8.29
CA LYS A 104 -3.05 0.32 9.56
C LYS A 104 -3.98 0.13 10.76
N ARG A 105 -5.20 0.66 10.71
CA ARG A 105 -6.18 0.45 11.78
C ARG A 105 -6.54 -1.02 11.96
N PHE A 106 -6.71 -1.76 10.87
CA PHE A 106 -6.98 -3.20 10.90
C PHE A 106 -5.87 -3.99 11.62
N LEU A 107 -4.61 -3.62 11.40
CA LEU A 107 -3.45 -4.20 12.08
C LEU A 107 -3.19 -3.65 13.49
N GLY A 108 -3.92 -2.61 13.92
CA GLY A 108 -3.64 -1.92 15.19
C GLY A 108 -2.41 -1.00 15.16
N LEU A 109 -1.90 -0.65 13.98
CA LEU A 109 -0.75 0.24 13.82
C LEU A 109 -1.13 1.71 14.07
N PRO A 110 -0.24 2.53 14.66
CA PRO A 110 -0.43 3.96 14.82
C PRO A 110 -0.54 4.69 13.47
N ARG A 111 -1.13 5.88 13.49
CA ARG A 111 -1.33 6.69 12.28
C ARG A 111 -0.01 7.00 11.58
N LYS A 112 1.03 7.33 12.35
CA LYS A 112 2.40 7.53 11.86
C LYS A 112 3.22 6.27 12.10
N LEU A 113 3.82 5.74 11.04
CA LEU A 113 4.66 4.54 11.14
C LEU A 113 5.94 4.77 11.98
N SER A 114 6.34 6.02 12.20
CA SER A 114 7.47 6.35 13.08
C SER A 114 7.20 6.09 14.56
N GLU A 115 5.93 5.90 14.95
CA GLU A 115 5.51 5.63 16.33
C GLU A 115 5.34 4.12 16.59
N VAL A 116 5.55 3.28 15.58
CA VAL A 116 5.46 1.81 15.70
C VAL A 116 6.62 1.29 16.53
N ASN A 117 6.33 0.39 17.49
CA ASN A 117 7.36 -0.39 18.15
C ASN A 117 7.99 -1.38 17.14
N PRO A 118 9.28 -1.26 16.80
CA PRO A 118 9.86 -2.11 15.76
C PRO A 118 10.06 -3.56 16.16
N ASP A 119 10.13 -3.88 17.44
CA ASP A 119 10.38 -5.25 17.92
C ASP A 119 9.10 -6.09 17.90
N GLU A 120 7.97 -5.44 18.17
CA GLU A 120 6.63 -6.03 18.06
C GLU A 120 5.72 -5.03 17.33
N PRO A 121 5.78 -4.98 15.99
CA PRO A 121 4.98 -4.04 15.21
C PRO A 121 3.48 -4.20 15.41
N VAL A 122 3.00 -5.44 15.52
CA VAL A 122 1.59 -5.78 15.75
C VAL A 122 1.47 -6.50 17.08
N ALA A 123 0.58 -6.02 17.94
CA ALA A 123 0.34 -6.64 19.23
C ALA A 123 -0.32 -8.03 19.09
N THR A 124 -0.12 -8.89 20.09
CA THR A 124 -0.58 -10.28 20.09
C THR A 124 -2.07 -10.43 19.72
N GLU A 125 -2.93 -9.53 20.20
CA GLU A 125 -4.38 -9.54 19.94
C GLU A 125 -4.75 -9.24 18.47
N ARG A 126 -3.82 -8.73 17.67
CA ARG A 126 -3.98 -8.42 16.24
C ARG A 126 -3.14 -9.33 15.33
N LEU A 127 -2.47 -10.34 15.89
CA LEU A 127 -1.66 -11.28 15.11
C LEU A 127 -2.47 -12.01 14.04
N GLU A 128 -3.71 -12.42 14.33
CA GLU A 128 -4.54 -13.08 13.32
C GLU A 128 -4.90 -12.14 12.16
N ASN A 129 -5.06 -10.84 12.43
CA ASN A 129 -5.26 -9.84 11.38
C ASN A 129 -4.03 -9.70 10.49
N LEU A 130 -2.82 -9.74 11.07
CA LEU A 130 -1.57 -9.74 10.32
C LEU A 130 -1.44 -11.00 9.46
N ARG A 131 -1.79 -12.17 10.02
CA ARG A 131 -1.83 -13.45 9.32
C ARG A 131 -2.78 -13.42 8.13
N SER A 132 -4.02 -12.98 8.33
CA SER A 132 -5.02 -12.84 7.28
C SER A 132 -4.55 -11.88 6.19
N LEU A 133 -3.99 -10.72 6.55
CA LEU A 133 -3.46 -9.76 5.59
C LEU A 133 -2.36 -10.37 4.70
N VAL A 134 -1.35 -11.02 5.29
CA VAL A 134 -0.26 -11.64 4.52
C VAL A 134 -0.80 -12.77 3.64
N SER A 135 -1.70 -13.62 4.17
CA SER A 135 -2.32 -14.71 3.41
C SER A 135 -3.16 -14.19 2.24
N TRP A 136 -3.85 -13.05 2.36
CA TRP A 136 -4.61 -12.47 1.26
C TRP A 136 -3.70 -11.84 0.20
N VAL A 137 -2.64 -11.14 0.61
CA VAL A 137 -1.77 -10.42 -0.31
C VAL A 137 -0.79 -11.34 -1.02
N PHE A 138 -0.22 -12.32 -0.32
CA PHE A 138 0.88 -13.15 -0.84
C PHE A 138 0.56 -14.65 -0.88
N GLY A 139 -0.50 -15.08 -0.20
CA GLY A 139 -0.72 -16.48 0.11
C GLY A 139 0.10 -16.95 1.30
N ASP A 140 -0.13 -18.19 1.71
CA ASP A 140 0.57 -18.83 2.85
C ASP A 140 1.18 -20.20 2.46
N GLY A 141 1.27 -20.48 1.16
CA GLY A 141 1.71 -21.76 0.62
C GLY A 141 0.62 -22.86 0.59
N LYS A 142 -0.41 -22.75 1.45
CA LYS A 142 -1.59 -23.63 1.45
C LYS A 142 -2.76 -22.99 0.72
N LYS A 143 -2.92 -21.68 0.87
CA LYS A 143 -3.93 -20.85 0.24
C LYS A 143 -3.26 -19.89 -0.75
N ALA A 144 -3.82 -19.82 -1.95
CA ALA A 144 -3.39 -18.89 -2.99
C ALA A 144 -3.78 -17.44 -2.63
N PRO A 145 -2.98 -16.43 -2.98
CA PRO A 145 -3.31 -15.02 -2.74
C PRO A 145 -4.65 -14.65 -3.38
N VAL A 146 -5.37 -13.73 -2.73
CA VAL A 146 -6.62 -13.15 -3.22
C VAL A 146 -6.34 -11.87 -4.01
N ILE A 147 -5.24 -11.20 -3.70
CA ILE A 147 -4.79 -9.99 -4.40
C ILE A 147 -3.97 -10.39 -5.62
N HIS A 148 -4.33 -9.83 -6.77
CA HIS A 148 -3.62 -10.07 -8.04
C HIS A 148 -2.93 -8.81 -8.56
N GLU A 149 -3.52 -7.64 -8.31
CA GLU A 149 -2.94 -6.36 -8.67
C GLU A 149 -2.74 -5.45 -7.45
N SER A 150 -1.72 -4.58 -7.53
CA SER A 150 -1.47 -3.56 -6.50
C SER A 150 -2.69 -2.65 -6.24
N ARG A 151 -3.52 -2.44 -7.26
CA ARG A 151 -4.72 -1.60 -7.19
C ARG A 151 -5.80 -2.23 -6.31
N ASP A 152 -5.86 -3.55 -6.23
CA ASP A 152 -6.86 -4.27 -5.44
C ASP A 152 -6.73 -3.96 -3.94
N ILE A 153 -5.50 -3.73 -3.48
CA ILE A 153 -5.22 -3.33 -2.10
C ILE A 153 -5.90 -2.00 -1.77
N THR A 154 -5.80 -1.04 -2.69
CA THR A 154 -6.30 0.32 -2.47
C THR A 154 -7.81 0.39 -2.70
N ASN A 155 -8.28 -0.23 -3.78
CA ASN A 155 -9.67 -0.13 -4.22
C ASN A 155 -10.62 -1.03 -3.42
N TYR A 156 -10.18 -2.24 -3.03
CA TYR A 156 -11.06 -3.24 -2.43
C TYR A 156 -10.63 -3.58 -1.00
N LEU A 157 -9.42 -4.13 -0.83
CA LEU A 157 -8.98 -4.66 0.46
C LEU A 157 -9.02 -3.61 1.57
N SER A 158 -8.60 -2.38 1.28
CA SER A 158 -8.63 -1.29 2.25
C SER A 158 -10.03 -1.00 2.79
N HIS A 159 -11.08 -1.20 1.99
CA HIS A 159 -12.47 -1.02 2.39
C HIS A 159 -13.04 -2.25 3.09
N ILE A 160 -12.69 -3.45 2.62
CA ILE A 160 -13.11 -4.72 3.22
C ILE A 160 -12.70 -4.78 4.69
N VAL A 161 -11.45 -4.42 5.00
CA VAL A 161 -10.92 -4.49 6.37
C VAL A 161 -11.58 -3.54 7.37
N GLU A 162 -12.44 -2.62 6.92
CA GLU A 162 -13.23 -1.76 7.80
C GLU A 162 -14.54 -2.40 8.28
N SER A 163 -15.01 -3.47 7.61
CA SER A 163 -16.24 -4.18 7.95
C SER A 163 -15.91 -5.58 8.46
N GLN A 164 -16.29 -5.88 9.70
CA GLN A 164 -16.07 -7.22 10.28
C GLN A 164 -16.79 -8.31 9.50
N THR A 165 -17.99 -8.02 8.98
CA THR A 165 -18.77 -8.94 8.14
C THR A 165 -18.03 -9.25 6.83
N ALA A 166 -17.48 -8.23 6.18
CA ALA A 166 -16.72 -8.37 4.94
C ALA A 166 -15.40 -9.14 5.16
N VAL A 167 -14.72 -8.87 6.27
CA VAL A 167 -13.53 -9.62 6.69
C VAL A 167 -13.86 -11.09 6.87
N PHE A 168 -14.90 -11.43 7.64
CA PHE A 168 -15.31 -12.81 7.86
C PHE A 168 -15.68 -13.53 6.54
N TYR A 169 -16.37 -12.83 5.65
CA TYR A 169 -16.67 -13.33 4.31
C TYR A 169 -15.38 -13.62 3.51
N LEU A 170 -14.41 -12.70 3.53
CA LEU A 170 -13.14 -12.88 2.83
C LEU A 170 -12.29 -14.02 3.41
N GLU A 171 -12.29 -14.21 4.72
CA GLU A 171 -11.57 -15.30 5.39
C GLU A 171 -12.10 -16.69 5.01
N SER A 172 -13.42 -16.79 4.87
CA SER A 172 -14.11 -18.05 4.59
C SER A 172 -14.15 -18.40 3.10
N THR A 173 -14.47 -17.42 2.24
CA THR A 173 -14.70 -17.66 0.80
C THR A 173 -13.48 -17.39 -0.07
N ARG A 174 -12.57 -16.52 0.40
CA ARG A 174 -11.48 -15.95 -0.41
C ARG A 174 -11.93 -15.23 -1.68
N ASP A 175 -13.19 -14.83 -1.76
CA ASP A 175 -13.71 -14.01 -2.84
C ASP A 175 -13.58 -12.52 -2.49
N LEU A 176 -12.67 -11.83 -3.19
CA LEU A 176 -12.42 -10.40 -2.98
C LEU A 176 -13.63 -9.55 -3.32
N MET A 177 -14.30 -9.86 -4.43
CA MET A 177 -15.40 -9.05 -4.94
C MET A 177 -16.61 -9.27 -4.05
N GLY A 178 -16.96 -10.53 -3.76
CA GLY A 178 -18.03 -10.81 -2.81
C GLY A 178 -17.80 -10.17 -1.43
N ALA A 179 -16.55 -10.16 -0.92
CA ALA A 179 -16.25 -9.45 0.32
C ALA A 179 -16.40 -7.93 0.20
N PHE A 180 -16.03 -7.35 -0.94
CA PHE A 180 -16.19 -5.92 -1.19
C PHE A 180 -17.67 -5.51 -1.22
N ASP A 181 -18.53 -6.33 -1.83
CA ASP A 181 -19.98 -6.11 -1.87
C ASP A 181 -20.61 -6.19 -0.47
N GLN A 182 -20.06 -7.02 0.42
CA GLN A 182 -20.46 -7.09 1.84
C GLN A 182 -19.88 -5.97 2.70
N SER A 183 -19.06 -5.08 2.13
CA SER A 183 -18.52 -3.90 2.80
C SER A 183 -19.32 -2.66 2.41
N ALA A 184 -19.21 -1.58 3.17
CA ALA A 184 -19.68 -0.26 2.73
C ALA A 184 -18.84 0.32 1.56
N GLY A 185 -18.01 -0.50 0.90
CA GLY A 185 -17.10 -0.13 -0.16
C GLY A 185 -17.81 0.41 -1.38
N GLU A 186 -18.87 -0.26 -1.85
CA GLU A 186 -19.64 0.17 -3.03
C GLU A 186 -20.30 1.54 -2.85
N GLU A 187 -20.97 1.75 -1.72
CA GLU A 187 -21.63 3.03 -1.40
C GLU A 187 -20.61 4.17 -1.32
N ASN A 188 -19.50 3.95 -0.60
CA ASN A 188 -18.43 4.95 -0.51
C ASN A 188 -17.75 5.23 -1.85
N MET A 189 -17.63 4.22 -2.71
CA MET A 189 -17.06 4.35 -4.06
C MET A 189 -18.00 5.14 -4.97
N LEU A 190 -19.30 4.86 -4.91
CA LEU A 190 -20.33 5.63 -5.61
C LEU A 190 -20.32 7.10 -5.18
N LEU A 191 -20.32 7.37 -3.87
CA LEU A 191 -20.23 8.73 -3.33
C LEU A 191 -18.98 9.46 -3.84
N LYS A 192 -17.82 8.78 -3.84
CA LYS A 192 -16.57 9.35 -4.36
C LYS A 192 -16.68 9.69 -5.85
N TYR A 193 -17.27 8.82 -6.66
CA TYR A 193 -17.49 9.10 -8.08
C TYR A 193 -18.38 10.31 -8.33
N LEU A 194 -19.45 10.48 -7.54
CA LEU A 194 -20.31 11.64 -7.63
C LEU A 194 -19.60 12.94 -7.24
N VAL A 195 -18.80 12.91 -6.17
CA VAL A 195 -17.98 14.06 -5.74
C VAL A 195 -16.94 14.43 -6.80
N ASP A 196 -16.22 13.45 -7.33
CA ASP A 196 -15.21 13.68 -8.36
C ASP A 196 -15.84 14.21 -9.65
N ALA A 197 -16.98 13.66 -10.07
CA ALA A 197 -17.75 14.15 -11.21
C ALA A 197 -18.19 15.61 -11.04
N ASN A 198 -18.75 15.96 -9.88
CA ASN A 198 -19.14 17.35 -9.58
C ASN A 198 -17.94 18.30 -9.64
N SER A 199 -16.78 17.91 -9.08
CA SER A 199 -15.56 18.72 -9.17
C SER A 199 -15.10 18.97 -10.61
N LYS A 200 -15.29 18.00 -11.52
CA LYS A 200 -14.99 18.19 -12.95
C LYS A 200 -16.00 19.14 -13.62
N LEU A 201 -17.28 19.04 -13.27
CA LEU A 201 -18.32 19.95 -13.78
C LEU A 201 -18.11 21.40 -13.32
N GLU A 202 -17.72 21.62 -12.06
CA GLU A 202 -17.36 22.96 -11.54
C GLU A 202 -16.18 23.56 -12.31
N LYS A 203 -15.16 22.75 -12.64
CA LYS A 203 -14.04 23.20 -13.48
C LYS A 203 -14.52 23.56 -14.89
N ALA A 204 -15.39 22.77 -15.50
CA ALA A 204 -15.97 23.08 -16.80
C ALA A 204 -16.78 24.39 -16.77
N LEU A 205 -17.57 24.62 -15.71
CA LEU A 205 -18.34 25.85 -15.51
C LEU A 205 -17.46 27.10 -15.52
N SER A 206 -16.24 27.02 -14.97
CA SER A 206 -15.31 28.16 -14.95
C SER A 206 -14.82 28.60 -16.34
N VAL A 207 -14.89 27.72 -17.36
CA VAL A 207 -14.38 27.99 -18.72
C VAL A 207 -15.46 28.03 -19.79
N VAL A 208 -16.66 27.50 -19.51
CA VAL A 208 -17.75 27.34 -20.49
C VAL A 208 -18.16 28.65 -21.16
N HIS A 209 -18.04 29.78 -20.46
CA HIS A 209 -18.38 31.11 -20.99
C HIS A 209 -17.53 31.50 -22.22
N ARG A 210 -16.36 30.87 -22.43
CA ARG A 210 -15.42 31.17 -23.52
C ARG A 210 -15.60 30.26 -24.75
N HIS A 211 -16.34 29.16 -24.63
CA HIS A 211 -16.39 28.12 -25.66
C HIS A 211 -17.83 27.62 -25.88
N ARG A 212 -18.56 28.32 -26.76
CA ARG A 212 -19.94 27.97 -27.16
C ARG A 212 -19.96 27.23 -28.50
N VAL A 213 -19.34 26.06 -28.54
CA VAL A 213 -19.31 25.19 -29.73
C VAL A 213 -20.35 24.08 -29.61
N PRO A 214 -20.94 23.58 -30.72
CA PRO A 214 -21.96 22.53 -30.69
C PRO A 214 -21.55 21.27 -29.94
N ASP A 215 -20.29 20.85 -30.07
CA ASP A 215 -19.76 19.65 -29.39
C ASP A 215 -19.80 19.77 -27.86
N VAL A 216 -19.58 20.97 -27.32
CA VAL A 216 -19.66 21.23 -25.88
C VAL A 216 -21.10 21.12 -25.38
N LEU A 217 -22.08 21.58 -26.16
CA LEU A 217 -23.49 21.45 -25.82
C LEU A 217 -23.90 19.97 -25.76
N LEU A 218 -23.48 19.17 -26.75
CA LEU A 218 -23.78 17.74 -26.82
C LEU A 218 -23.20 16.96 -25.63
N GLU A 219 -21.99 17.26 -25.18
CA GLU A 219 -21.41 16.63 -23.98
C GLU A 219 -22.09 17.07 -22.68
N ILE A 220 -22.58 18.32 -22.60
CA ILE A 220 -23.40 18.78 -21.46
C ILE A 220 -24.71 18.01 -21.39
N GLU A 221 -25.41 17.84 -22.52
CA GLU A 221 -26.68 17.09 -22.59
C GLU A 221 -26.50 15.62 -22.17
N LYS A 222 -25.41 14.97 -22.58
CA LYS A 222 -25.07 13.60 -22.13
C LYS A 222 -24.86 13.53 -20.62
N CYS A 223 -24.16 14.50 -20.04
CA CYS A 223 -23.94 14.58 -18.60
C CYS A 223 -25.28 14.76 -17.87
N GLU A 224 -26.14 15.65 -18.35
CA GLU A 224 -27.47 15.89 -17.79
C GLU A 224 -28.33 14.62 -17.80
N GLN A 225 -28.37 13.90 -18.93
CA GLN A 225 -29.13 12.66 -19.06
C GLN A 225 -28.64 11.56 -18.12
N THR A 226 -27.32 11.47 -17.94
CA THR A 226 -26.71 10.52 -16.99
C THR A 226 -27.13 10.84 -15.56
N VAL A 227 -27.04 12.10 -15.14
CA VAL A 227 -27.46 12.55 -13.80
C VAL A 227 -28.96 12.33 -13.57
N LYS A 228 -29.80 12.64 -14.56
CA LYS A 228 -31.25 12.37 -14.49
C LYS A 228 -31.54 10.89 -14.27
N THR A 229 -30.80 10.01 -14.96
CA THR A 229 -30.96 8.55 -14.81
C THR A 229 -30.56 8.08 -13.42
N LEU A 230 -29.42 8.56 -12.90
CA LEU A 230 -28.97 8.27 -11.54
C LEU A 230 -29.99 8.72 -10.48
N LEU A 231 -30.52 9.94 -10.61
CA LEU A 231 -31.54 10.48 -9.70
C LEU A 231 -32.83 9.65 -9.73
N LYS A 232 -33.23 9.16 -10.90
CA LYS A 232 -34.42 8.30 -11.02
C LYS A 232 -34.23 6.99 -10.26
N ILE A 233 -33.07 6.34 -10.39
CA ILE A 233 -32.75 5.07 -9.71
C ILE A 233 -32.77 5.24 -8.19
N VAL A 234 -32.09 6.28 -7.67
CA VAL A 234 -32.02 6.51 -6.22
C VAL A 234 -33.42 6.83 -5.66
N ARG A 235 -34.18 7.71 -6.30
CA ARG A 235 -35.51 8.12 -5.83
C ARG A 235 -36.59 7.04 -5.99
N SER A 236 -36.43 6.09 -6.92
CA SER A 236 -37.36 4.97 -7.06
C SER A 236 -37.18 3.87 -6.02
N THR A 237 -36.19 4.01 -5.13
CA THR A 237 -35.90 3.02 -4.07
C THR A 237 -36.55 3.42 -2.73
N ASP A 238 -37.23 4.57 -2.68
CA ASP A 238 -37.93 5.12 -1.50
C ASP A 238 -39.47 4.88 -1.50
N ASP A 239 -40.00 4.03 -2.40
CA ASP A 239 -41.40 3.56 -2.44
C ASP A 239 -41.48 2.03 -2.24
#